data_AF-A0A2A5E6P2-F1
#
_entry.id   AF-A0A2A5E6P2-F1
#
_cell.length_a   1.000
_cell.length_b   1.000
_cell.length_c   1.000
_cell.angle_alpha   90.00
_cell.angle_beta   90.00
_cell.angle_gamma   90.00
#
_symmetry.space_group_name_H-M   'P 1'
#
loop_
_entity.id
_entity.type
_entity.pdbx_description
1 polymer ?
#
loop_
_entity_poly.entity_id
_entity_poly.type
_entity_poly.pdbx_seq_one_letter_code
_entity_poly.pdbx_strand_id
1 'polypeptide(L)'
;MSQTAHTTLGKKHQFRINSNGSLGIDITNLKPASFEDGDPSKPYIGQAGLWISVQDELNNYHTAVQYLSAEDSFDFWPGPIDTLTGQTGDITTWDKVWKVTQLEIDNHKANFNSGEYIIPASILNWPAQGSGGFSKFLAPFVDVNKNKTYDPEYGDYPAIKGIEAAYTIFNDLADEHTSSFGQDIGIEVQLMAYTLASSSKIFLEYFIINRSSTDYTNAKIGFFIDGKCGNKRDNYAGTLETYPQTVFVYNADSLDEGFFENQRPYVLASFLNENLSSSICFNDKTGINGSPEINQDFINYSIGKWKNSTDLVVGGDGTGPGVSTSIIFPQSDESKPLFWPEELSSNDSGSRTIMGFASFSLFNAGDYKKMDIAIDVGTVNSLQNIRDSIREKSSTSLSYFKEISSSKRGPIQPYFGIYPNPSNGTFTITNVPTGSEFFITNNQGVKVFYEKRLQESKILCNIKLSPGIYWVELITEQNTRVKKLCITQ
;
A
#
# COMPACT_ATOMS: atom_id res chain seq x y z
N MET A 1 -4.20 26.88 0.87
CA MET A 1 -3.35 25.79 0.39
C MET A 1 -2.41 25.35 1.51
N SER A 2 -2.74 24.27 2.24
CA SER A 2 -1.97 23.80 3.41
C SER A 2 -1.33 22.42 3.26
N GLN A 3 -1.36 21.82 2.07
CA GLN A 3 -0.73 20.53 1.79
C GLN A 3 0.20 20.64 0.59
N THR A 4 1.47 20.98 0.80
CA THR A 4 2.46 21.19 -0.29
C THR A 4 3.77 20.46 -0.05
N ALA A 5 3.96 19.91 1.15
CA ALA A 5 5.17 19.19 1.48
C ALA A 5 5.26 17.90 0.67
N HIS A 6 6.48 17.62 0.23
CA HIS A 6 6.78 16.46 -0.58
C HIS A 6 8.23 16.06 -0.41
N THR A 7 8.55 14.87 -0.91
CA THR A 7 9.93 14.45 -1.15
C THR A 7 10.03 13.75 -2.50
N THR A 8 11.25 13.48 -2.95
CA THR A 8 11.51 12.71 -4.17
C THR A 8 12.34 11.47 -3.82
N LEU A 9 11.92 10.33 -4.35
CA LEU A 9 12.64 9.07 -4.25
C LEU A 9 13.24 8.66 -5.59
N GLY A 10 14.33 7.89 -5.53
CA GLY A 10 14.94 7.28 -6.70
C GLY A 10 15.83 8.23 -7.50
N LYS A 11 16.75 7.62 -8.27
CA LYS A 11 17.72 8.34 -9.12
C LYS A 11 17.36 8.25 -10.59
N LYS A 12 17.25 7.02 -11.12
CA LYS A 12 16.88 6.74 -12.52
C LYS A 12 15.41 7.03 -12.81
N HIS A 13 14.56 6.68 -11.86
CA HIS A 13 13.17 7.11 -11.82
C HIS A 13 13.07 8.06 -10.64
N GLN A 14 13.04 9.36 -10.91
CA GLN A 14 12.76 10.35 -9.87
C GLN A 14 11.25 10.40 -9.69
N PHE A 15 10.77 10.14 -8.48
CA PHE A 15 9.36 10.01 -8.20
C PHE A 15 8.95 10.80 -6.97
N ARG A 16 8.06 11.78 -7.15
CA ARG A 16 7.55 12.62 -6.06
C ARG A 16 6.52 11.86 -5.22
N ILE A 17 6.63 12.02 -3.91
CA ILE A 17 5.66 11.60 -2.89
C ILE A 17 5.18 12.87 -2.18
N ASN A 18 3.89 13.17 -2.24
CA ASN A 18 3.29 14.30 -1.51
C ASN A 18 2.82 13.85 -0.11
N SER A 19 2.73 14.79 0.82
CA SER A 19 2.27 14.56 2.21
C SER A 19 0.86 13.98 2.28
N ASN A 20 -0.02 14.33 1.36
CA ASN A 20 -1.37 13.77 1.24
C ASN A 20 -1.43 12.40 0.54
N GLY A 21 -0.26 11.82 0.24
CA GLY A 21 -0.11 10.52 -0.39
C GLY A 21 -0.25 10.51 -1.91
N SER A 22 -0.59 11.63 -2.56
CA SER A 22 -0.63 11.71 -4.04
C SER A 22 0.77 11.50 -4.62
N LEU A 23 0.88 10.76 -5.71
CA LEU A 23 2.17 10.30 -6.22
C LEU A 23 2.46 10.78 -7.65
N GLY A 24 3.73 11.06 -7.93
CA GLY A 24 4.20 11.37 -9.29
C GLY A 24 3.66 12.68 -9.88
N ILE A 25 3.05 13.54 -9.06
CA ILE A 25 2.43 14.81 -9.46
C ILE A 25 2.88 15.97 -8.56
N ASP A 26 3.02 17.15 -9.14
CA ASP A 26 3.06 18.43 -8.42
C ASP A 26 1.64 18.96 -8.23
N ILE A 27 1.11 18.83 -7.01
CA ILE A 27 -0.26 19.21 -6.69
C ILE A 27 -0.52 20.73 -6.76
N THR A 28 0.52 21.56 -6.85
CA THR A 28 0.37 23.04 -6.93
C THR A 28 0.12 23.55 -8.34
N ASN A 29 0.32 22.70 -9.36
CA ASN A 29 0.17 23.07 -10.77
C ASN A 29 -0.26 21.88 -11.67
N LEU A 30 -0.56 20.73 -11.07
CA LEU A 30 -0.95 19.47 -11.68
C LEU A 30 0.02 18.91 -12.74
N LYS A 31 1.30 19.32 -12.71
CA LYS A 31 2.31 18.81 -13.64
C LYS A 31 2.92 17.49 -13.16
N PRO A 32 3.38 16.63 -14.08
CA PRO A 32 4.15 15.45 -13.73
C PRO A 32 5.34 15.79 -12.82
N ALA A 33 5.62 14.89 -11.90
CA ALA A 33 6.80 14.88 -11.03
C ALA A 33 7.38 13.46 -10.94
N SER A 34 7.48 12.81 -12.10
CA SER A 34 7.92 11.43 -12.31
C SER A 34 8.74 11.35 -13.59
N PHE A 35 10.06 11.29 -13.48
CA PHE A 35 10.97 11.56 -14.60
C PHE A 35 12.10 10.54 -14.74
N GLU A 36 12.55 10.33 -15.99
CA GLU A 36 13.82 9.64 -16.28
C GLU A 36 15.02 10.51 -15.89
N ASP A 37 15.86 10.02 -14.98
CA ASP A 37 17.08 10.68 -14.52
C ASP A 37 16.89 12.16 -14.09
N GLY A 38 15.66 12.54 -13.74
CA GLY A 38 15.28 13.91 -13.38
C GLY A 38 15.05 14.86 -14.55
N ASP A 39 15.00 14.37 -15.79
CA ASP A 39 14.73 15.16 -16.99
C ASP A 39 13.22 15.44 -17.15
N PRO A 40 12.76 16.70 -17.00
CA PRO A 40 11.34 17.02 -17.12
C PRO A 40 10.76 16.81 -18.51
N SER A 41 11.60 16.69 -19.55
CA SER A 41 11.17 16.34 -20.91
C SER A 41 10.87 14.86 -21.09
N LYS A 42 11.14 14.03 -20.08
CA LYS A 42 10.91 12.58 -20.11
C LYS A 42 10.03 12.10 -18.95
N PRO A 43 8.76 12.52 -18.91
CA PRO A 43 7.83 12.13 -17.85
C PRO A 43 7.36 10.68 -18.04
N TYR A 44 7.39 9.88 -16.99
CA TYR A 44 6.80 8.54 -16.98
C TYR A 44 5.33 8.56 -16.54
N ILE A 45 5.02 9.24 -15.44
CA ILE A 45 3.71 9.23 -14.78
C ILE A 45 3.18 10.65 -14.63
N GLY A 46 1.89 10.85 -14.87
CA GLY A 46 1.20 12.12 -14.64
C GLY A 46 0.75 12.25 -13.20
N GLN A 47 0.13 11.19 -12.69
CA GLN A 47 -0.27 10.99 -11.31
C GLN A 47 -0.51 9.50 -11.06
N ALA A 48 -0.40 9.08 -9.81
CA ALA A 48 -0.79 7.75 -9.36
C ALA A 48 -1.28 7.82 -7.91
N GLY A 49 -2.06 6.83 -7.49
CA GLY A 49 -2.56 6.80 -6.13
C GLY A 49 -3.68 5.81 -5.88
N LEU A 50 -4.22 5.91 -4.67
CA LEU A 50 -5.33 5.10 -4.19
C LEU A 50 -6.67 5.52 -4.81
N TRP A 51 -7.55 4.54 -4.98
CA TRP A 51 -8.95 4.72 -5.34
C TRP A 51 -9.80 3.78 -4.50
N ILE A 52 -10.62 4.32 -3.61
CA ILE A 52 -11.31 3.53 -2.59
C ILE A 52 -12.80 3.80 -2.68
N SER A 53 -13.60 2.73 -2.71
CA SER A 53 -15.05 2.80 -2.49
C SER A 53 -15.49 1.71 -1.52
N VAL A 54 -16.37 2.05 -0.60
CA VAL A 54 -16.92 1.11 0.38
C VAL A 54 -18.43 1.33 0.55
N GLN A 55 -19.14 0.37 1.13
CA GLN A 55 -20.58 0.48 1.40
C GLN A 55 -20.90 0.39 2.89
N ASP A 56 -21.73 1.31 3.39
CA ASP A 56 -22.26 1.27 4.77
C ASP A 56 -23.36 0.19 4.93
N GLU A 57 -23.95 0.10 6.13
CA GLU A 57 -25.04 -0.84 6.44
C GLU A 57 -26.34 -0.59 5.65
N LEU A 58 -26.51 0.60 5.07
CA LEU A 58 -27.62 0.99 4.22
C LEU A 58 -27.31 0.79 2.73
N ASN A 59 -26.11 0.28 2.40
CA ASN A 59 -25.54 0.13 1.06
C ASN A 59 -25.22 1.45 0.35
N ASN A 60 -25.14 2.58 1.07
CA ASN A 60 -24.65 3.84 0.52
C ASN A 60 -23.14 3.75 0.28
N TYR A 61 -22.69 4.32 -0.82
CA TYR A 61 -21.27 4.35 -1.15
C TYR A 61 -20.57 5.52 -0.47
N HIS A 62 -19.40 5.24 0.11
CA HIS A 62 -18.41 6.22 0.53
C HIS A 62 -17.19 6.08 -0.38
N THR A 63 -16.58 7.19 -0.79
CA THR A 63 -15.53 7.19 -1.81
C THR A 63 -14.43 8.20 -1.47
N ALA A 64 -13.18 7.78 -1.59
CA ALA A 64 -12.01 8.64 -1.46
C ALA A 64 -10.98 8.28 -2.53
N VAL A 65 -10.50 9.27 -3.30
CA VAL A 65 -9.54 9.06 -4.40
C VAL A 65 -8.37 10.04 -4.35
N GLN A 66 -7.21 9.61 -4.84
CA GLN A 66 -6.06 10.50 -5.08
C GLN A 66 -5.98 11.03 -6.51
N TYR A 67 -6.98 10.72 -7.35
CA TYR A 67 -7.07 11.24 -8.71
C TYR A 67 -7.49 12.70 -8.69
N LEU A 68 -6.63 13.61 -9.16
CA LEU A 68 -6.85 15.05 -9.17
C LEU A 68 -7.21 15.52 -10.58
N SER A 69 -8.34 16.21 -10.73
CA SER A 69 -8.78 16.80 -12.00
C SER A 69 -8.62 18.33 -12.03
N ALA A 70 -8.48 18.97 -10.87
CA ALA A 70 -8.29 20.40 -10.71
C ALA A 70 -7.32 20.71 -9.55
N GLU A 71 -6.77 21.92 -9.54
CA GLU A 71 -6.01 22.41 -8.39
C GLU A 71 -6.93 22.49 -7.18
N ASP A 72 -6.41 22.16 -6.00
CA ASP A 72 -7.16 22.13 -4.74
C ASP A 72 -8.35 21.14 -4.67
N SER A 73 -8.54 20.23 -5.64
CA SER A 73 -9.56 19.17 -5.57
C SER A 73 -9.02 17.94 -4.83
N PHE A 74 -9.29 17.79 -3.53
CA PHE A 74 -8.72 16.73 -2.70
C PHE A 74 -9.78 15.93 -1.93
N ASP A 75 -9.48 14.65 -1.71
CA ASP A 75 -10.19 13.78 -0.75
C ASP A 75 -9.26 13.33 0.39
N PHE A 76 -7.98 13.70 0.38
CA PHE A 76 -7.00 13.30 1.38
C PHE A 76 -6.19 14.49 1.87
N TRP A 77 -5.86 14.48 3.16
CA TRP A 77 -5.08 15.50 3.85
C TRP A 77 -4.01 14.89 4.77
N PRO A 78 -2.87 15.56 4.97
CA PRO A 78 -1.81 15.07 5.84
C PRO A 78 -2.24 14.97 7.30
N GLY A 79 -1.85 13.87 7.94
CA GLY A 79 -1.98 13.65 9.37
C GLY A 79 -2.74 12.38 9.76
N PRO A 80 -2.54 11.89 10.99
CA PRO A 80 -3.32 10.80 11.57
C PRO A 80 -4.71 11.27 11.99
N ILE A 81 -5.59 10.32 12.30
CA ILE A 81 -6.88 10.57 12.93
C ILE A 81 -6.74 10.37 14.44
N ASP A 82 -7.29 11.30 15.23
CA ASP A 82 -7.44 11.15 16.68
C ASP A 82 -8.41 10.00 16.98
N THR A 83 -7.90 8.98 17.67
CA THR A 83 -8.64 7.74 17.96
C THR A 83 -9.72 7.92 19.04
N LEU A 84 -9.77 9.08 19.71
CA LEU A 84 -10.77 9.42 20.71
C LEU A 84 -11.86 10.32 20.15
N THR A 85 -11.50 11.28 19.31
CA THR A 85 -12.42 12.32 18.82
C THR A 85 -12.86 12.11 17.37
N GLY A 86 -12.17 11.25 16.60
CA GLY A 86 -12.40 11.07 15.17
C GLY A 86 -12.01 12.27 14.32
N GLN A 87 -11.26 13.23 14.88
CA GLN A 87 -10.83 14.44 14.17
C GLN A 87 -9.47 14.24 13.51
N THR A 88 -9.24 14.96 12.40
CA THR A 88 -7.93 15.00 11.74
C THR A 88 -6.89 15.70 12.62
N GLY A 89 -5.62 15.29 12.51
CA GLY A 89 -4.50 16.05 13.05
C GLY A 89 -4.34 17.42 12.37
N ASP A 90 -3.67 18.35 13.05
CA ASP A 90 -3.40 19.68 12.47
C ASP A 90 -2.58 19.56 11.18
N ILE A 91 -3.20 19.92 10.05
CA ILE A 91 -2.61 19.77 8.72
C ILE A 91 -1.26 20.51 8.64
N THR A 92 -1.12 21.69 9.25
CA THR A 92 0.14 22.45 9.16
C THR A 92 1.31 21.75 9.86
N THR A 93 1.01 21.00 10.92
CA THR A 93 2.00 20.18 11.65
C THR A 93 2.37 18.92 10.87
N TRP A 94 1.40 18.33 10.18
CA TRP A 94 1.50 17.03 9.51
C TRP A 94 1.77 17.11 8.01
N ASP A 95 1.76 18.29 7.38
CA ASP A 95 2.19 18.53 6.00
C ASP A 95 3.69 18.28 5.88
N LYS A 96 4.09 17.01 5.91
CA LYS A 96 5.46 16.51 5.94
C LYS A 96 5.56 15.17 5.25
N VAL A 97 6.73 14.91 4.69
CA VAL A 97 7.14 13.57 4.23
C VAL A 97 8.49 13.25 4.85
N TRP A 98 8.54 12.23 5.68
CA TRP A 98 9.74 11.86 6.42
C TRP A 98 10.62 10.95 5.57
N LYS A 99 11.70 11.50 5.03
CA LYS A 99 12.67 10.77 4.23
C LYS A 99 13.89 10.38 5.08
N VAL A 100 14.32 9.14 4.98
CA VAL A 100 15.51 8.60 5.66
C VAL A 100 16.18 7.53 4.82
N THR A 101 17.50 7.43 4.93
CA THR A 101 18.33 6.45 4.22
C THR A 101 18.88 5.38 5.17
N GLN A 102 19.14 4.19 4.62
CA GLN A 102 19.82 3.12 5.36
C GLN A 102 21.22 3.55 5.81
N LEU A 103 21.88 4.42 5.03
CA LEU A 103 23.19 4.97 5.38
C LEU A 103 23.14 5.85 6.64
N GLU A 104 22.14 6.73 6.76
CA GLU A 104 21.94 7.53 7.97
C GLU A 104 21.67 6.63 9.19
N ILE A 105 20.85 5.60 9.02
CA ILE A 105 20.52 4.64 10.09
C ILE A 105 21.77 3.85 10.51
N ASP A 106 22.58 3.36 9.58
CA ASP A 106 23.79 2.60 9.91
C ASP A 106 24.85 3.48 10.58
N ASN A 107 24.97 4.75 10.15
CA ASN A 107 25.82 5.73 10.82
C ASN A 107 25.33 6.02 12.25
N HIS A 108 24.02 6.14 12.46
CA HIS A 108 23.42 6.33 13.79
C HIS A 108 23.70 5.14 14.71
N LYS A 109 23.44 3.92 14.24
CA LYS A 109 23.70 2.69 15.01
C LYS A 109 25.16 2.55 15.44
N ALA A 110 26.09 2.98 14.60
CA ALA A 110 27.51 2.91 14.90
C ALA A 110 27.97 3.98 15.90
N ASN A 111 27.31 5.15 15.95
CA ASN A 111 27.87 6.35 16.58
C ASN A 111 26.99 7.02 17.64
N PHE A 112 25.76 6.55 17.91
CA PHE A 112 24.82 7.25 18.82
C PHE A 112 25.38 7.51 20.24
N ASN A 113 26.32 6.68 20.72
CA ASN A 113 26.98 6.85 22.03
C ASN A 113 28.23 7.75 22.00
N SER A 114 28.60 8.29 20.83
CA SER A 114 29.75 9.19 20.69
C SER A 114 29.33 10.63 20.99
N GLY A 115 30.07 11.31 21.86
CA GLY A 115 29.77 12.70 22.24
C GLY A 115 29.90 13.73 21.10
N GLU A 116 30.54 13.38 19.99
CA GLU A 116 30.67 14.23 18.79
C GLU A 116 29.62 13.93 17.72
N TYR A 117 28.83 12.87 17.88
CA TYR A 117 27.83 12.47 16.88
C TYR A 117 26.57 13.33 16.98
N ILE A 118 26.12 13.84 15.82
CA ILE A 118 24.89 14.61 15.69
C ILE A 118 23.84 13.73 15.02
N ILE A 119 22.72 13.50 15.71
CA ILE A 119 21.61 12.71 15.18
C ILE A 119 20.99 13.46 13.99
N PRO A 120 20.88 12.83 12.79
CA PRO A 120 20.23 13.42 11.63
C PRO A 120 18.77 13.77 11.91
N ALA A 121 18.29 14.88 11.34
CA ALA A 121 16.89 15.31 11.49
C ALA A 121 15.87 14.27 10.99
N SER A 122 16.26 13.45 10.00
CA SER A 122 15.48 12.33 9.46
C SER A 122 15.21 11.22 10.49
N ILE A 123 16.12 11.03 11.45
CA ILE A 123 15.99 10.08 12.55
C ILE A 123 15.36 10.78 13.76
N LEU A 124 15.86 11.96 14.12
CA LEU A 124 15.41 12.71 15.30
C LEU A 124 13.91 13.03 15.24
N ASN A 125 13.40 13.43 14.07
CA ASN A 125 12.01 13.85 13.90
C ASN A 125 11.11 12.77 13.28
N TRP A 126 11.55 11.51 13.27
CA TRP A 126 10.76 10.40 12.73
C TRP A 126 9.42 10.29 13.49
N PRO A 127 8.27 10.13 12.82
CA PRO A 127 6.96 10.22 13.46
C PRO A 127 6.58 8.87 14.10
N ALA A 128 7.48 8.28 14.88
CA ALA A 128 7.31 6.95 15.48
C ALA A 128 6.09 6.86 16.40
N GLN A 129 5.84 7.93 17.18
CA GLN A 129 4.86 7.93 18.24
C GLN A 129 3.89 9.10 18.12
N GLY A 130 2.61 8.82 18.38
CA GLY A 130 1.57 9.84 18.48
C GLY A 130 1.40 10.38 19.90
N SER A 131 0.80 11.57 19.99
CA SER A 131 0.44 12.23 21.24
C SER A 131 -1.01 12.75 21.17
N GLY A 132 -1.64 13.04 22.31
CA GLY A 132 -2.89 13.82 22.32
C GLY A 132 -4.09 13.16 21.64
N GLY A 133 -4.23 11.83 21.72
CA GLY A 133 -5.37 11.08 21.16
C GLY A 133 -5.02 10.24 19.93
N PHE A 134 -3.90 10.53 19.27
CA PHE A 134 -3.37 9.68 18.19
C PHE A 134 -2.91 8.30 18.70
N SER A 135 -2.80 7.35 17.77
CA SER A 135 -2.23 6.02 18.05
C SER A 135 -0.84 6.15 18.70
N LYS A 136 -0.58 5.33 19.72
CA LYS A 136 0.71 5.32 20.42
C LYS A 136 1.88 5.10 19.46
N PHE A 137 1.68 4.25 18.46
CA PHE A 137 2.67 3.95 17.42
C PHE A 137 2.08 4.35 16.06
N LEU A 138 2.80 5.21 15.35
CA LEU A 138 2.39 5.81 14.09
C LEU A 138 3.30 5.39 12.94
N ALA A 139 4.61 5.37 13.16
CA ALA A 139 5.59 4.90 12.18
C ALA A 139 6.46 3.78 12.77
N PRO A 140 6.91 2.83 11.94
CA PRO A 140 7.72 1.72 12.43
C PRO A 140 9.12 2.20 12.87
N PHE A 141 9.60 1.66 14.00
CA PHE A 141 10.92 1.93 14.55
C PHE A 141 11.47 0.70 15.29
N VAL A 142 12.78 0.70 15.54
CA VAL A 142 13.45 -0.28 16.40
C VAL A 142 13.75 0.37 17.74
N ASP A 143 13.13 -0.15 18.79
CA ASP A 143 13.39 0.18 20.20
C ASP A 143 14.60 -0.63 20.70
N VAL A 144 15.76 0.01 20.76
CA VAL A 144 17.04 -0.61 21.12
C VAL A 144 17.15 -0.79 22.62
N ASN A 145 16.67 0.18 23.40
CA ASN A 145 16.78 0.18 24.86
C ASN A 145 15.62 -0.58 25.56
N LYS A 146 14.59 -0.99 24.80
CA LYS A 146 13.40 -1.77 25.20
C LYS A 146 12.47 -1.02 26.16
N ASN A 147 12.42 0.30 26.10
CA ASN A 147 11.60 1.13 27.00
C ASN A 147 10.19 1.42 26.45
N LYS A 148 9.87 1.01 25.21
CA LYS A 148 8.60 1.21 24.49
C LYS A 148 8.30 2.67 24.11
N THR A 149 9.34 3.49 24.04
CA THR A 149 9.36 4.87 23.58
C THR A 149 10.35 4.96 22.42
N TYR A 150 10.19 5.94 21.54
CA TYR A 150 11.17 6.22 20.50
C TYR A 150 12.10 7.32 20.99
N ASP A 151 13.30 6.94 21.43
CA ASP A 151 14.32 7.86 21.94
C ASP A 151 15.63 7.70 21.13
N PRO A 152 15.80 8.45 20.02
CA PRO A 152 17.00 8.39 19.18
C PRO A 152 18.31 8.63 19.94
N GLU A 153 18.30 9.44 21.00
CA GLU A 153 19.46 9.68 21.86
C GLU A 153 19.97 8.42 22.56
N TYR A 154 19.12 7.40 22.70
CA TYR A 154 19.45 6.09 23.26
C TYR A 154 19.58 4.99 22.19
N GLY A 155 19.72 5.39 20.93
CA GLY A 155 20.05 4.51 19.82
C GLY A 155 18.87 3.96 19.04
N ASP A 156 17.64 4.40 19.34
CA ASP A 156 16.46 4.01 18.56
C ASP A 156 16.51 4.59 17.15
N TYR A 157 15.97 3.87 16.17
CA TYR A 157 16.01 4.31 14.78
C TYR A 157 14.79 3.86 13.96
N PRO A 158 14.49 4.54 12.84
CA PRO A 158 13.40 4.16 11.93
C PRO A 158 13.56 2.74 11.40
N ALA A 159 12.48 1.95 11.44
CA ALA A 159 12.46 0.61 10.86
C ALA A 159 11.94 0.70 9.43
N ILE A 160 12.86 0.98 8.50
CA ILE A 160 12.54 1.14 7.07
C ILE A 160 12.77 -0.13 6.27
N LYS A 161 12.20 -0.16 5.07
CA LYS A 161 12.56 -1.10 4.00
C LYS A 161 13.43 -0.41 2.97
N GLY A 162 14.26 -1.20 2.27
CA GLY A 162 15.11 -0.70 1.20
C GLY A 162 16.29 0.14 1.69
N ILE A 163 16.90 0.91 0.78
CA ILE A 163 18.08 1.75 1.05
C ILE A 163 17.73 3.22 1.29
N GLU A 164 16.55 3.63 0.84
CA GLU A 164 16.00 4.97 0.95
C GLU A 164 14.48 4.82 1.07
N ALA A 165 13.88 5.45 2.07
CA ALA A 165 12.45 5.40 2.31
C ALA A 165 11.88 6.79 2.58
N ALA A 166 10.64 6.99 2.17
CA ALA A 166 9.79 8.13 2.50
C ALA A 166 8.54 7.61 3.22
N TYR A 167 8.16 8.26 4.30
CA TYR A 167 6.97 7.93 5.08
C TYR A 167 6.02 9.10 5.12
N THR A 168 4.72 8.84 5.00
CA THR A 168 3.67 9.83 5.25
C THR A 168 2.44 9.17 5.86
N ILE A 169 1.67 9.96 6.61
CA ILE A 169 0.38 9.60 7.18
C ILE A 169 -0.63 10.62 6.67
N PHE A 170 -1.77 10.16 6.17
CA PHE A 170 -2.84 11.02 5.67
C PHE A 170 -4.21 10.39 5.92
N ASN A 171 -5.28 11.19 5.83
CA ASN A 171 -6.64 10.75 6.07
C ASN A 171 -7.66 11.50 5.20
N ASP A 172 -8.91 11.06 5.20
CA ASP A 172 -10.00 11.59 4.38
C ASP A 172 -11.07 12.35 5.20
N LEU A 173 -10.72 12.92 6.36
CA LEU A 173 -11.68 13.56 7.28
C LEU A 173 -11.54 15.06 7.45
N ALA A 174 -10.61 15.72 6.75
CA ALA A 174 -10.31 17.11 7.06
C ALA A 174 -11.30 18.12 6.48
N ASP A 175 -11.86 17.85 5.30
CA ASP A 175 -12.83 18.70 4.61
C ASP A 175 -13.71 17.88 3.65
N GLU A 176 -14.64 18.52 2.96
CA GLU A 176 -15.46 17.89 1.93
C GLU A 176 -14.60 17.32 0.78
N HIS A 177 -14.94 16.11 0.33
CA HIS A 177 -14.28 15.46 -0.81
C HIS A 177 -14.63 16.19 -2.10
N THR A 178 -13.65 16.89 -2.65
CA THR A 178 -13.82 17.69 -3.88
C THR A 178 -13.22 17.02 -5.10
N SER A 179 -12.50 15.90 -4.92
CA SER A 179 -11.94 15.13 -6.03
C SER A 179 -12.93 14.08 -6.53
N SER A 180 -13.51 13.28 -5.62
CA SER A 180 -14.52 12.28 -5.98
C SER A 180 -15.96 12.73 -5.79
N PHE A 181 -16.21 13.85 -5.08
CA PHE A 181 -17.55 14.28 -4.64
C PHE A 181 -18.28 13.25 -3.79
N GLY A 182 -17.54 12.32 -3.18
CA GLY A 182 -18.07 11.24 -2.36
C GLY A 182 -18.24 11.63 -0.90
N GLN A 183 -18.96 10.81 -0.15
CA GLN A 183 -18.93 10.90 1.30
C GLN A 183 -17.61 10.32 1.84
N ASP A 184 -17.06 10.96 2.87
CA ASP A 184 -15.88 10.51 3.60
C ASP A 184 -16.05 9.11 4.19
N ILE A 185 -14.96 8.34 4.26
CA ILE A 185 -14.93 6.97 4.79
C ILE A 185 -14.45 6.97 6.24
N GLY A 186 -13.59 7.91 6.63
CA GLY A 186 -12.95 7.92 7.94
C GLY A 186 -11.78 6.95 8.04
N ILE A 187 -10.91 6.99 7.03
CA ILE A 187 -9.70 6.18 6.94
C ILE A 187 -8.44 6.98 7.23
N GLU A 188 -7.51 6.35 7.95
CA GLU A 188 -6.12 6.79 8.05
C GLU A 188 -5.26 5.87 7.19
N VAL A 189 -4.40 6.46 6.37
CA VAL A 189 -3.46 5.73 5.53
C VAL A 189 -2.04 6.03 5.98
N GLN A 190 -1.31 4.97 6.25
CA GLN A 190 0.12 5.00 6.55
C GLN A 190 0.87 4.44 5.33
N LEU A 191 1.65 5.29 4.66
CA LEU A 191 2.38 4.95 3.44
C LEU A 191 3.88 4.98 3.69
N MET A 192 4.55 3.83 3.46
CA MET A 192 5.99 3.77 3.26
C MET A 192 6.31 3.55 1.78
N ALA A 193 6.92 4.54 1.14
CA ALA A 193 7.52 4.39 -0.18
C ALA A 193 9.02 4.14 -0.04
N TYR A 194 9.60 3.21 -0.79
CA TYR A 194 11.02 2.86 -0.67
C TYR A 194 11.65 2.35 -1.96
N THR A 195 12.99 2.46 -2.02
CA THR A 195 13.80 1.99 -3.16
C THR A 195 14.83 0.96 -2.71
N LEU A 196 15.29 0.13 -3.65
CA LEU A 196 16.28 -0.92 -3.41
C LEU A 196 17.60 -0.60 -4.10
N ALA A 197 18.68 -1.17 -3.56
CA ALA A 197 19.98 -1.10 -4.20
C ALA A 197 19.91 -1.64 -5.64
N SER A 198 20.48 -0.90 -6.58
CA SER A 198 20.56 -1.25 -8.00
C SER A 198 19.20 -1.43 -8.72
N SER A 199 18.11 -0.90 -8.18
CA SER A 199 16.78 -0.92 -8.79
C SER A 199 16.27 0.49 -9.06
N SER A 200 15.53 0.68 -10.17
CA SER A 200 14.75 1.89 -10.46
C SER A 200 13.31 1.82 -9.94
N LYS A 201 12.91 0.70 -9.35
CA LYS A 201 11.55 0.46 -8.85
C LYS A 201 11.27 1.30 -7.60
N ILE A 202 10.05 1.81 -7.50
CA ILE A 202 9.51 2.39 -6.28
C ILE A 202 8.52 1.37 -5.70
N PHE A 203 8.76 0.92 -4.47
CA PHE A 203 7.83 0.07 -3.75
C PHE A 203 7.00 0.91 -2.80
N LEU A 204 5.71 0.59 -2.68
CA LEU A 204 4.76 1.27 -1.83
C LEU A 204 4.14 0.24 -0.90
N GLU A 205 4.21 0.48 0.41
CA GLU A 205 3.48 -0.27 1.43
C GLU A 205 2.43 0.64 2.04
N TYR A 206 1.17 0.29 1.81
CA TYR A 206 0.01 0.96 2.39
C TYR A 206 -0.57 0.13 3.53
N PHE A 207 -0.80 0.78 4.66
CA PHE A 207 -1.78 0.34 5.65
C PHE A 207 -2.95 1.31 5.62
N ILE A 208 -4.12 0.82 5.20
CA ILE A 208 -5.35 1.58 5.08
C ILE A 208 -6.23 1.16 6.25
N ILE A 209 -6.39 2.05 7.23
CA ILE A 209 -6.96 1.75 8.54
C ILE A 209 -8.33 2.41 8.63
N ASN A 210 -9.38 1.63 8.90
CA ASN A 210 -10.69 2.19 9.18
C ASN A 210 -10.68 2.76 10.62
N ARG A 211 -10.68 4.08 10.72
CA ARG A 211 -10.72 4.81 12.00
C ARG A 211 -12.13 5.29 12.34
N SER A 212 -13.10 5.11 11.44
CA SER A 212 -14.49 5.46 11.70
C SER A 212 -15.14 4.44 12.64
N SER A 213 -16.34 4.77 13.11
CA SER A 213 -17.19 3.85 13.88
C SER A 213 -18.06 2.94 13.00
N THR A 214 -17.93 3.05 11.67
CA THR A 214 -18.78 2.37 10.70
C THR A 214 -18.11 1.09 10.23
N ASP A 215 -18.86 -0.02 10.27
CA ASP A 215 -18.46 -1.25 9.60
C ASP A 215 -18.86 -1.19 8.14
N TYR A 216 -17.86 -1.29 7.25
CA TYR A 216 -18.11 -1.27 5.81
C TYR A 216 -18.10 -2.65 5.17
N THR A 217 -18.86 -2.78 4.09
CA THR A 217 -18.90 -3.96 3.22
C THR A 217 -18.47 -3.60 1.81
N ASN A 218 -18.22 -4.62 0.98
CA ASN A 218 -17.89 -4.49 -0.45
C ASN A 218 -16.76 -3.49 -0.73
N ALA A 219 -15.74 -3.47 0.14
CA ALA A 219 -14.62 -2.56 0.02
C ALA A 219 -13.81 -2.87 -1.25
N LYS A 220 -13.77 -1.90 -2.16
CA LYS A 220 -12.91 -1.88 -3.35
C LYS A 220 -11.75 -0.95 -3.08
N ILE A 221 -10.54 -1.50 -3.05
CA ILE A 221 -9.31 -0.74 -2.87
C ILE A 221 -8.48 -0.94 -4.13
N GLY A 222 -8.28 0.13 -4.87
CA GLY A 222 -7.53 0.12 -6.11
C GLY A 222 -6.34 1.04 -6.11
N PHE A 223 -5.51 0.85 -7.12
CA PHE A 223 -4.37 1.70 -7.44
C PHE A 223 -4.44 2.09 -8.91
N PHE A 224 -4.36 3.39 -9.20
CA PHE A 224 -4.37 3.91 -10.57
C PHE A 224 -3.00 4.46 -10.97
N ILE A 225 -2.75 4.45 -12.28
CA ILE A 225 -1.65 5.17 -12.93
C ILE A 225 -2.20 5.95 -14.12
N ASP A 226 -1.99 7.26 -14.13
CA ASP A 226 -2.11 8.12 -15.32
C ASP A 226 -0.76 8.10 -16.04
N GLY A 227 -0.67 7.34 -17.14
CA GLY A 227 0.58 7.19 -17.87
C GLY A 227 0.84 8.40 -18.77
N LYS A 228 1.95 9.10 -18.52
CA LYS A 228 2.47 10.09 -19.47
C LYS A 228 3.23 9.42 -20.58
N CYS A 229 4.18 8.53 -20.21
CA CYS A 229 5.04 7.82 -21.16
C CYS A 229 5.58 8.77 -22.24
N GLY A 230 6.11 9.92 -21.82
CA GLY A 230 6.40 11.04 -22.72
C GLY A 230 5.13 11.71 -23.21
N ASN A 231 4.76 11.46 -24.47
CA ASN A 231 3.57 12.01 -25.08
C ASN A 231 2.29 11.29 -24.62
N LYS A 232 1.58 11.88 -23.64
CA LYS A 232 0.29 11.33 -23.14
C LYS A 232 -0.74 11.06 -24.26
N ARG A 233 -0.65 11.72 -25.41
CA ARG A 233 -1.61 11.55 -26.51
C ARG A 233 -1.34 10.34 -27.41
N ASP A 234 -0.29 9.57 -27.14
CA ASP A 234 0.03 8.37 -27.91
C ASP A 234 0.24 7.15 -27.01
N ASN A 235 -0.69 6.88 -26.09
CA ASN A 235 -0.57 5.72 -25.20
C ASN A 235 -1.63 4.65 -25.45
N TYR A 236 -1.21 3.41 -25.17
CA TYR A 236 -2.06 2.25 -24.92
C TYR A 236 -1.87 1.77 -23.48
N ALA A 237 -2.79 0.95 -23.00
CA ALA A 237 -2.81 0.36 -21.68
C ALA A 237 -3.01 -1.16 -21.72
N GLY A 238 -2.79 -1.80 -20.59
CA GLY A 238 -2.93 -3.24 -20.48
C GLY A 238 -2.97 -3.76 -19.05
N THR A 239 -3.49 -4.97 -18.91
CA THR A 239 -3.45 -5.73 -17.65
C THR A 239 -2.71 -7.04 -17.87
N LEU A 240 -1.72 -7.33 -17.03
CA LEU A 240 -1.26 -8.69 -16.79
C LEU A 240 -2.17 -9.31 -15.72
N GLU A 241 -3.12 -10.10 -16.15
CA GLU A 241 -4.11 -10.81 -15.34
C GLU A 241 -3.57 -12.06 -14.62
N THR A 242 -2.33 -12.48 -14.88
CA THR A 242 -1.63 -13.53 -14.13
C THR A 242 -0.75 -12.95 -13.04
N TYR A 243 -0.71 -13.58 -11.87
CA TYR A 243 0.05 -13.09 -10.71
C TYR A 243 1.58 -13.08 -10.96
N PRO A 244 2.31 -12.00 -10.62
CA PRO A 244 1.84 -10.76 -9.98
C PRO A 244 1.00 -9.90 -10.93
N GLN A 245 -0.26 -9.66 -10.57
CA GLN A 245 -1.18 -8.97 -11.46
C GLN A 245 -0.76 -7.51 -11.56
N THR A 246 -0.79 -6.96 -12.78
CA THR A 246 -0.13 -5.69 -13.08
C THR A 246 -0.98 -4.88 -14.05
N VAL A 247 -1.19 -3.60 -13.77
CA VAL A 247 -1.72 -2.65 -14.76
C VAL A 247 -0.58 -1.81 -15.33
N PHE A 248 -0.64 -1.45 -16.60
CA PHE A 248 0.44 -0.73 -17.27
C PHE A 248 -0.06 0.18 -18.39
N VAL A 249 0.74 1.21 -18.69
CA VAL A 249 0.56 2.16 -19.80
C VAL A 249 1.88 2.25 -20.56
N TYR A 250 1.80 2.38 -21.89
CA TYR A 250 2.96 2.40 -22.77
C TYR A 250 2.69 3.21 -24.03
N ASN A 251 3.74 3.82 -24.60
CA ASN A 251 3.65 4.53 -25.88
C ASN A 251 3.13 3.59 -26.98
N ALA A 252 2.30 4.06 -27.91
CA ALA A 252 1.57 3.19 -28.81
C ALA A 252 2.42 2.70 -29.98
N ASP A 253 3.42 3.47 -30.40
CA ASP A 253 4.35 3.09 -31.44
C ASP A 253 5.81 3.09 -30.96
N SER A 254 6.76 2.94 -31.90
CA SER A 254 8.20 2.85 -31.60
C SER A 254 8.90 4.20 -31.34
N LEU A 255 8.22 5.32 -31.59
CA LEU A 255 8.78 6.67 -31.54
C LEU A 255 7.96 7.51 -30.57
N ASP A 256 8.62 8.16 -29.62
CA ASP A 256 7.97 9.08 -28.69
C ASP A 256 8.50 10.50 -28.95
N GLU A 257 7.89 11.18 -29.92
CA GLU A 257 8.44 12.39 -30.54
C GLU A 257 8.60 13.55 -29.57
N GLY A 258 9.85 14.01 -29.40
CA GLY A 258 10.16 15.14 -28.52
C GLY A 258 10.23 14.78 -27.04
N PHE A 259 10.17 13.49 -26.70
CA PHE A 259 10.29 12.97 -25.33
C PHE A 259 11.35 11.87 -25.27
N PHE A 260 10.98 10.59 -25.44
CA PHE A 260 11.92 9.47 -25.38
C PHE A 260 12.52 9.07 -26.75
N GLU A 261 12.12 9.73 -27.84
CA GLU A 261 12.65 9.53 -29.19
C GLU A 261 12.50 8.07 -29.65
N ASN A 262 13.55 7.41 -30.14
CA ASN A 262 13.52 6.02 -30.63
C ASN A 262 13.39 4.96 -29.52
N GLN A 263 12.88 5.35 -28.36
CA GLN A 263 12.62 4.49 -27.23
C GLN A 263 11.14 4.58 -26.89
N ARG A 264 10.51 3.42 -26.74
CA ARG A 264 9.09 3.28 -26.40
C ARG A 264 8.95 3.18 -24.88
N PRO A 265 8.54 4.24 -24.18
CA PRO A 265 8.41 4.24 -22.72
C PRO A 265 7.18 3.44 -22.25
N TYR A 266 7.30 2.91 -21.03
CA TYR A 266 6.21 2.30 -20.30
C TYR A 266 6.30 2.58 -18.80
N VAL A 267 5.14 2.51 -18.15
CA VAL A 267 4.99 2.44 -16.70
C VAL A 267 4.08 1.29 -16.32
N LEU A 268 4.37 0.65 -15.20
CA LEU A 268 3.53 -0.39 -14.63
C LEU A 268 3.37 -0.24 -13.11
N ALA A 269 2.25 -0.73 -12.60
CA ALA A 269 1.98 -0.94 -11.19
C ALA A 269 1.63 -2.42 -10.95
N SER A 270 2.53 -3.15 -10.30
CA SER A 270 2.35 -4.55 -9.93
C SER A 270 1.77 -4.68 -8.52
N PHE A 271 0.70 -5.45 -8.38
CA PHE A 271 0.05 -5.77 -7.11
C PHE A 271 0.75 -6.99 -6.49
N LEU A 272 1.39 -6.79 -5.34
CA LEU A 272 2.37 -7.74 -4.80
C LEU A 272 1.82 -8.63 -3.69
N ASN A 273 0.73 -8.24 -3.04
CA ASN A 273 0.12 -9.00 -1.94
C ASN A 273 -1.36 -9.32 -2.16
N GLU A 274 -2.00 -8.73 -3.17
CA GLU A 274 -3.41 -8.91 -3.48
C GLU A 274 -3.62 -9.33 -4.93
N ASN A 275 -4.75 -10.00 -5.18
CA ASN A 275 -5.23 -10.25 -6.53
C ASN A 275 -6.27 -9.20 -6.93
N LEU A 276 -6.22 -8.79 -8.19
CA LEU A 276 -7.22 -7.98 -8.85
C LEU A 276 -8.53 -8.74 -9.01
N SER A 277 -9.59 -8.13 -8.50
CA SER A 277 -10.98 -8.47 -8.76
C SER A 277 -11.48 -7.82 -10.06
N SER A 278 -10.93 -6.66 -10.42
CA SER A 278 -11.21 -5.95 -11.67
C SER A 278 -10.05 -5.05 -12.09
N SER A 279 -10.02 -4.67 -13.37
CA SER A 279 -9.23 -3.55 -13.89
C SER A 279 -10.02 -2.80 -14.96
N ILE A 280 -9.82 -1.48 -15.01
CA ILE A 280 -10.51 -0.59 -15.96
C ILE A 280 -9.57 0.54 -16.38
N CYS A 281 -9.78 1.05 -17.59
CA CYS A 281 -8.98 2.13 -18.17
C CYS A 281 -9.90 3.18 -18.78
N PHE A 282 -9.65 4.44 -18.47
CA PHE A 282 -10.35 5.57 -19.08
C PHE A 282 -9.37 6.51 -19.80
N ASN A 283 -9.91 7.36 -20.66
CA ASN A 283 -9.19 8.41 -21.39
C ASN A 283 -9.64 9.81 -20.94
N ASP A 284 -8.95 10.85 -21.41
CA ASP A 284 -9.27 12.24 -21.03
C ASP A 284 -10.43 12.85 -21.87
N LYS A 285 -11.19 12.02 -22.62
CA LYS A 285 -12.36 12.48 -23.41
C LYS A 285 -13.63 12.42 -22.56
N THR A 286 -14.77 12.84 -23.12
CA THR A 286 -16.07 12.91 -22.44
C THR A 286 -16.95 11.67 -22.62
N GLY A 287 -16.45 10.63 -23.30
CA GLY A 287 -17.19 9.39 -23.58
C GLY A 287 -17.50 8.56 -22.33
N ILE A 288 -18.15 7.40 -22.51
CA ILE A 288 -18.51 6.51 -21.39
C ILE A 288 -17.28 5.89 -20.69
N ASN A 289 -16.16 5.83 -21.41
CA ASN A 289 -14.80 5.47 -20.94
C ASN A 289 -13.89 6.71 -20.79
N GLY A 290 -14.49 7.88 -20.54
CA GLY A 290 -13.82 9.16 -20.35
C GLY A 290 -13.45 9.45 -18.89
N SER A 291 -12.96 10.65 -18.59
CA SER A 291 -12.67 11.01 -17.20
C SER A 291 -13.94 11.02 -16.33
N PRO A 292 -13.84 10.62 -15.05
CA PRO A 292 -14.97 10.69 -14.12
C PRO A 292 -15.29 12.17 -13.81
N GLU A 293 -16.58 12.49 -13.72
CA GLU A 293 -17.05 13.87 -13.52
C GLU A 293 -17.97 13.99 -12.30
N ILE A 294 -18.67 12.90 -11.93
CA ILE A 294 -19.54 12.83 -10.76
C ILE A 294 -19.20 11.61 -9.92
N ASN A 295 -19.58 11.62 -8.63
CA ASN A 295 -19.26 10.52 -7.70
C ASN A 295 -19.66 9.13 -8.22
N GLN A 296 -20.79 9.02 -8.94
CA GLN A 296 -21.24 7.77 -9.53
C GLN A 296 -20.24 7.20 -10.56
N ASP A 297 -19.52 8.04 -11.29
CA ASP A 297 -18.48 7.59 -12.23
C ASP A 297 -17.31 6.95 -11.46
N PHE A 298 -16.93 7.57 -10.34
CA PHE A 298 -15.85 7.05 -9.49
C PHE A 298 -16.19 5.68 -8.90
N ILE A 299 -17.43 5.53 -8.43
CA ILE A 299 -17.97 4.25 -7.94
C ILE A 299 -18.05 3.24 -9.08
N ASN A 300 -18.55 3.62 -10.25
CA ASN A 300 -18.69 2.71 -11.38
C ASN A 300 -17.33 2.11 -11.77
N TYR A 301 -16.27 2.91 -11.82
CA TYR A 301 -14.92 2.41 -12.10
C TYR A 301 -14.40 1.45 -11.03
N SER A 302 -14.67 1.69 -9.74
CA SER A 302 -14.23 0.78 -8.68
C SER A 302 -14.89 -0.60 -8.71
N ILE A 303 -16.08 -0.69 -9.32
CA ILE A 303 -16.82 -1.94 -9.50
C ILE A 303 -16.76 -2.49 -10.93
N GLY A 304 -15.89 -1.96 -11.79
CA GLY A 304 -15.66 -2.48 -13.15
C GLY A 304 -16.77 -2.15 -14.15
N LYS A 305 -17.45 -1.02 -13.97
CA LYS A 305 -18.51 -0.50 -14.85
C LYS A 305 -18.11 0.83 -15.48
N TRP A 306 -18.66 1.14 -16.65
CA TRP A 306 -18.50 2.44 -17.30
C TRP A 306 -19.34 3.54 -16.63
N LYS A 307 -19.12 4.82 -17.01
CA LYS A 307 -19.85 5.98 -16.45
C LYS A 307 -21.37 5.82 -16.50
N ASN A 308 -21.89 5.21 -17.57
CA ASN A 308 -23.31 4.91 -17.76
C ASN A 308 -23.79 3.61 -17.06
N SER A 309 -23.00 3.07 -16.13
CA SER A 309 -23.25 1.84 -15.36
C SER A 309 -23.32 0.54 -16.19
N THR A 310 -22.96 0.59 -17.48
CA THR A 310 -22.83 -0.61 -18.32
C THR A 310 -21.56 -1.39 -17.95
N ASP A 311 -21.60 -2.71 -18.15
CA ASP A 311 -20.46 -3.57 -17.88
C ASP A 311 -19.34 -3.34 -18.89
N LEU A 312 -18.10 -3.50 -18.45
CA LEU A 312 -16.97 -3.71 -19.34
C LEU A 312 -17.18 -5.00 -20.15
N VAL A 313 -16.99 -4.94 -21.47
CA VAL A 313 -17.07 -6.11 -22.35
C VAL A 313 -15.77 -6.36 -23.11
N VAL A 314 -15.59 -7.59 -23.61
CA VAL A 314 -14.47 -7.93 -24.48
C VAL A 314 -14.64 -7.34 -25.88
N GLY A 315 -13.62 -6.62 -26.36
CA GLY A 315 -13.50 -6.12 -27.73
C GLY A 315 -13.47 -4.58 -27.82
N GLY A 316 -12.79 -4.05 -28.84
CA GLY A 316 -12.63 -2.61 -29.04
C GLY A 316 -12.01 -1.94 -27.81
N ASP A 317 -12.64 -0.88 -27.31
CA ASP A 317 -12.29 -0.17 -26.07
C ASP A 317 -13.11 -0.63 -24.86
N GLY A 318 -13.87 -1.72 -25.03
CA GLY A 318 -14.71 -2.34 -23.99
C GLY A 318 -16.07 -1.69 -23.78
N THR A 319 -16.46 -0.71 -24.60
CA THR A 319 -17.73 0.03 -24.51
C THR A 319 -18.85 -0.51 -25.41
N GLY A 320 -18.50 -1.37 -26.36
CA GLY A 320 -19.41 -1.91 -27.37
C GLY A 320 -20.29 -3.07 -26.89
N PRO A 321 -20.92 -3.80 -27.82
CA PRO A 321 -21.56 -5.07 -27.50
C PRO A 321 -20.51 -6.18 -27.35
N GLY A 322 -20.66 -7.04 -26.35
CA GLY A 322 -19.72 -8.14 -26.14
C GLY A 322 -20.03 -8.98 -24.91
N VAL A 323 -19.09 -9.89 -24.59
CA VAL A 323 -19.15 -10.69 -23.36
C VAL A 323 -18.59 -9.86 -22.21
N SER A 324 -19.34 -9.76 -21.12
CA SER A 324 -18.91 -9.05 -19.91
C SER A 324 -17.61 -9.63 -19.36
N THR A 325 -16.71 -8.77 -18.92
CA THR A 325 -15.42 -9.12 -18.31
C THR A 325 -15.08 -8.12 -17.21
N SER A 326 -14.33 -8.58 -16.20
CA SER A 326 -13.87 -7.71 -15.10
C SER A 326 -12.49 -7.11 -15.37
N ILE A 327 -11.78 -7.58 -16.39
CA ILE A 327 -10.39 -7.20 -16.68
C ILE A 327 -10.31 -6.54 -18.04
N ILE A 328 -9.80 -5.32 -18.08
CA ILE A 328 -9.57 -4.58 -19.33
C ILE A 328 -8.20 -4.92 -19.92
N PHE A 329 -8.17 -5.06 -21.24
CA PHE A 329 -6.97 -5.34 -22.04
C PHE A 329 -6.02 -6.41 -21.46
N PRO A 330 -6.51 -7.63 -21.14
CA PRO A 330 -5.70 -8.75 -20.62
C PRO A 330 -4.69 -9.25 -21.65
N GLN A 331 -3.43 -9.38 -21.23
CA GLN A 331 -2.27 -9.54 -22.11
C GLN A 331 -1.17 -10.47 -21.54
N SER A 332 -1.45 -11.27 -20.50
CA SER A 332 -0.42 -12.09 -19.86
C SER A 332 0.18 -13.17 -20.77
N ASP A 333 -0.67 -13.78 -21.60
CA ASP A 333 -0.34 -14.96 -22.38
C ASP A 333 -1.22 -15.02 -23.64
N GLU A 334 -0.58 -14.94 -24.81
CA GLU A 334 -1.24 -14.91 -26.13
C GLU A 334 -1.98 -16.22 -26.45
N SER A 335 -1.70 -17.30 -25.71
CA SER A 335 -2.42 -18.58 -25.85
C SER A 335 -3.74 -18.64 -25.08
N LYS A 336 -4.02 -17.65 -24.22
CA LYS A 336 -5.24 -17.63 -23.41
C LYS A 336 -6.46 -17.19 -24.25
N PRO A 337 -7.65 -17.77 -24.00
CA PRO A 337 -8.87 -17.36 -24.70
C PRO A 337 -9.24 -15.89 -24.51
N LEU A 338 -8.82 -15.29 -23.39
CA LEU A 338 -9.04 -13.88 -23.07
C LEU A 338 -7.75 -13.08 -23.31
N PHE A 339 -7.16 -13.21 -24.50
CA PHE A 339 -6.06 -12.35 -24.95
C PHE A 339 -6.62 -11.22 -25.80
N TRP A 340 -6.62 -10.01 -25.25
CA TRP A 340 -7.23 -8.82 -25.86
C TRP A 340 -6.33 -7.60 -25.64
N PRO A 341 -5.18 -7.51 -26.31
CA PRO A 341 -4.34 -6.32 -26.27
C PRO A 341 -5.02 -5.12 -26.95
N GLU A 342 -4.87 -3.95 -26.34
CA GLU A 342 -5.43 -2.70 -26.90
C GLU A 342 -4.91 -2.41 -28.31
N GLU A 343 -3.61 -2.62 -28.55
CA GLU A 343 -2.97 -2.40 -29.86
C GLU A 343 -3.56 -3.25 -31.00
N LEU A 344 -4.16 -4.42 -30.70
CA LEU A 344 -4.81 -5.26 -31.71
C LEU A 344 -6.32 -4.97 -31.84
N SER A 345 -6.84 -4.02 -31.05
CA SER A 345 -8.28 -3.77 -30.94
C SER A 345 -8.79 -2.64 -31.83
N SER A 346 -7.93 -2.08 -32.70
CA SER A 346 -8.24 -0.92 -33.56
C SER A 346 -8.68 0.32 -32.77
N ASN A 347 -8.20 0.47 -31.54
CA ASN A 347 -8.45 1.66 -30.73
C ASN A 347 -7.47 2.77 -31.12
N ASP A 348 -7.96 4.02 -31.13
CA ASP A 348 -7.11 5.19 -31.24
C ASP A 348 -6.18 5.25 -30.01
N SER A 349 -4.88 5.42 -30.22
CA SER A 349 -3.96 5.76 -29.13
C SER A 349 -4.35 7.10 -28.51
N GLY A 350 -3.96 7.32 -27.25
CA GLY A 350 -4.36 8.52 -26.54
C GLY A 350 -3.99 8.51 -25.08
N SER A 351 -4.53 9.46 -24.35
CA SER A 351 -4.43 9.52 -22.89
C SER A 351 -5.02 8.26 -22.26
N ARG A 352 -4.29 7.67 -21.31
CA ARG A 352 -4.69 6.46 -20.58
C ARG A 352 -4.43 6.59 -19.09
N THR A 353 -5.51 6.47 -18.32
CA THR A 353 -5.46 6.23 -16.88
C THR A 353 -6.03 4.83 -16.63
N ILE A 354 -5.19 3.92 -16.16
CA ILE A 354 -5.58 2.53 -15.88
C ILE A 354 -5.47 2.25 -14.38
N MET A 355 -6.35 1.39 -13.88
CA MET A 355 -6.40 1.01 -12.48
C MET A 355 -6.82 -0.44 -12.31
N GLY A 356 -6.33 -1.05 -11.22
CA GLY A 356 -6.73 -2.38 -10.76
C GLY A 356 -7.29 -2.30 -9.35
N PHE A 357 -8.29 -3.12 -9.03
CA PHE A 357 -8.96 -3.16 -7.72
C PHE A 357 -8.88 -4.53 -7.06
N ALA A 358 -8.43 -4.58 -5.82
CA ALA A 358 -8.68 -5.69 -4.91
C ALA A 358 -10.05 -5.50 -4.23
N SER A 359 -10.74 -6.61 -3.96
CA SER A 359 -12.05 -6.61 -3.33
C SER A 359 -12.02 -7.32 -1.99
N PHE A 360 -12.58 -6.68 -0.97
CA PHE A 360 -12.73 -7.22 0.37
C PHE A 360 -14.20 -7.23 0.76
N SER A 361 -14.68 -8.33 1.34
CA SER A 361 -16.07 -8.43 1.77
C SER A 361 -16.39 -7.51 2.95
N LEU A 362 -15.42 -7.32 3.85
CA LEU A 362 -15.56 -6.57 5.10
C LEU A 362 -14.38 -5.62 5.29
N PHE A 363 -14.68 -4.44 5.81
CA PHE A 363 -13.73 -3.47 6.31
C PHE A 363 -14.29 -2.79 7.57
N ASN A 364 -14.22 -3.55 8.67
CA ASN A 364 -14.84 -3.19 9.94
C ASN A 364 -14.12 -2.03 10.62
N ALA A 365 -14.80 -1.34 11.54
CA ALA A 365 -14.23 -0.32 12.38
C ALA A 365 -12.99 -0.86 13.13
N GLY A 366 -11.88 -0.14 13.05
CA GLY A 366 -10.59 -0.52 13.63
C GLY A 366 -9.82 -1.61 12.87
N ASP A 367 -10.37 -2.17 11.78
CA ASP A 367 -9.64 -3.07 10.89
C ASP A 367 -8.68 -2.29 9.97
N TYR A 368 -7.77 -3.00 9.32
CA TYR A 368 -6.93 -2.42 8.27
C TYR A 368 -6.81 -3.36 7.07
N LYS A 369 -6.65 -2.76 5.88
CA LYS A 369 -6.23 -3.47 4.66
C LYS A 369 -4.82 -3.06 4.31
N LYS A 370 -4.03 -4.05 3.90
CA LYS A 370 -2.66 -3.84 3.46
C LYS A 370 -2.58 -3.94 1.95
N MET A 371 -1.89 -3.00 1.29
CA MET A 371 -1.61 -3.09 -0.13
C MET A 371 -0.13 -2.80 -0.40
N ASP A 372 0.55 -3.74 -1.05
CA ASP A 372 1.93 -3.63 -1.48
C ASP A 372 1.96 -3.50 -3.02
N ILE A 373 2.47 -2.37 -3.51
CA ILE A 373 2.57 -2.07 -4.95
C ILE A 373 4.04 -1.86 -5.33
N ALA A 374 4.45 -2.35 -6.50
CA ALA A 374 5.69 -1.92 -7.13
C ALA A 374 5.38 -1.11 -8.39
N ILE A 375 5.85 0.13 -8.42
CA ILE A 375 5.92 0.94 -9.62
C ILE A 375 7.27 0.67 -10.28
N ASP A 376 7.24 0.27 -11.55
CA ASP A 376 8.44 0.18 -12.39
C ASP A 376 8.20 0.95 -13.68
N VAL A 377 9.29 1.44 -14.24
CA VAL A 377 9.31 2.23 -15.46
C VAL A 377 10.45 1.74 -16.35
N GLY A 378 10.39 2.10 -17.61
CA GLY A 378 11.51 1.92 -18.51
C GLY A 378 11.14 2.20 -19.94
N THR A 379 12.06 1.84 -20.81
CA THR A 379 11.88 1.96 -22.25
C THR A 379 12.30 0.67 -22.95
N VAL A 380 11.76 0.47 -24.15
CA VAL A 380 12.21 -0.57 -25.06
C VAL A 380 12.59 0.04 -26.41
N ASN A 381 13.56 -0.53 -27.12
CA ASN A 381 13.83 -0.15 -28.50
C ASN A 381 12.93 -0.93 -29.48
N SER A 382 12.98 -0.57 -30.76
CA SER A 382 12.14 -1.16 -31.82
C SER A 382 12.34 -2.66 -32.08
N LEU A 383 13.42 -3.26 -31.56
CA LEU A 383 13.69 -4.69 -31.69
C LEU A 383 13.12 -5.53 -30.54
N GLN A 384 12.65 -4.88 -29.48
CA GLN A 384 12.19 -5.53 -28.25
C GLN A 384 10.67 -5.59 -28.21
N ASN A 385 10.14 -6.72 -27.74
CA ASN A 385 8.73 -6.83 -27.42
C ASN A 385 8.45 -6.16 -26.06
N ILE A 386 7.56 -5.16 -26.08
CA ILE A 386 7.24 -4.39 -24.87
C ILE A 386 6.50 -5.22 -23.83
N ARG A 387 5.61 -6.14 -24.25
CA ARG A 387 4.88 -7.02 -23.33
C ARG A 387 5.85 -7.96 -22.61
N ASP A 388 6.83 -8.52 -23.30
CA ASP A 388 7.86 -9.35 -22.69
C ASP A 388 8.65 -8.58 -21.64
N SER A 389 9.03 -7.35 -21.95
CA SER A 389 9.76 -6.47 -21.03
C SER A 389 8.93 -6.12 -19.79
N ILE A 390 7.63 -5.83 -19.95
CA ILE A 390 6.71 -5.55 -18.84
C ILE A 390 6.49 -6.80 -17.98
N ARG A 391 6.35 -7.99 -18.58
CA ARG A 391 6.23 -9.26 -17.85
C ARG A 391 7.48 -9.59 -17.04
N GLU A 392 8.67 -9.38 -17.62
CA GLU A 392 9.93 -9.56 -16.91
C GLU A 392 10.04 -8.58 -15.74
N LYS A 393 9.78 -7.28 -15.99
CA LYS A 393 9.80 -6.23 -14.97
C LYS A 393 8.86 -6.54 -13.80
N SER A 394 7.62 -6.91 -14.10
CA SER A 394 6.63 -7.34 -13.10
C SER A 394 7.10 -8.56 -12.28
N SER A 395 7.67 -9.57 -12.95
CA SER A 395 8.23 -10.76 -12.28
C SER A 395 9.42 -10.44 -11.37
N THR A 396 10.29 -9.51 -11.79
CA THR A 396 11.41 -9.03 -10.96
C THR A 396 10.91 -8.23 -9.76
N SER A 397 9.87 -7.40 -9.91
CA SER A 397 9.23 -6.69 -8.79
C SER A 397 8.76 -7.65 -7.71
N LEU A 398 8.09 -8.74 -8.09
CA LEU A 398 7.65 -9.77 -7.14
C LEU A 398 8.84 -10.49 -6.48
N SER A 399 9.91 -10.74 -7.22
CA SER A 399 11.11 -11.39 -6.67
C SER A 399 11.77 -10.54 -5.59
N TYR A 400 11.95 -9.24 -5.85
CA TYR A 400 12.44 -8.29 -4.86
C TYR A 400 11.53 -8.17 -3.65
N PHE A 401 10.22 -8.04 -3.88
CA PHE A 401 9.24 -7.99 -2.80
C PHE A 401 9.34 -9.23 -1.90
N LYS A 402 9.43 -10.43 -2.49
CA LYS A 402 9.60 -11.67 -1.73
C LYS A 402 10.90 -11.66 -0.91
N GLU A 403 11.99 -11.17 -1.46
CA GLU A 403 13.28 -11.10 -0.75
C GLU A 403 13.20 -10.23 0.50
N ILE A 404 12.54 -9.07 0.41
CA ILE A 404 12.47 -8.08 1.50
C ILE A 404 11.37 -8.41 2.51
N SER A 405 10.22 -8.89 2.02
CA SER A 405 9.08 -9.27 2.87
C SER A 405 9.29 -10.61 3.55
N SER A 406 10.19 -11.45 3.02
CA SER A 406 10.74 -12.56 3.79
C SER A 406 11.51 -11.97 4.97
N SER A 407 10.88 -11.95 6.15
CA SER A 407 11.59 -11.68 7.40
C SER A 407 12.90 -12.47 7.34
N LYS A 408 14.04 -11.86 7.70
CA LYS A 408 15.26 -12.65 8.00
C LYS A 408 14.85 -13.62 9.10
N ARG A 409 14.42 -14.82 8.71
CA ARG A 409 14.02 -15.87 9.65
C ARG A 409 15.30 -16.17 10.40
N GLY A 410 15.37 -15.72 11.65
CA GLY A 410 16.19 -16.41 12.62
C GLY A 410 15.87 -17.90 12.51
N PRO A 411 16.85 -18.79 12.79
CA PRO A 411 16.69 -20.23 12.61
C PRO A 411 15.35 -20.68 13.20
N ILE A 412 14.58 -21.45 12.41
CA ILE A 412 13.27 -21.97 12.76
C ILE A 412 13.42 -22.82 14.02
N GLN A 413 13.22 -22.21 15.20
CA GLN A 413 13.07 -22.93 16.46
C GLN A 413 11.58 -23.32 16.58
N PRO A 414 11.26 -24.60 16.87
CA PRO A 414 9.90 -25.13 16.80
C PRO A 414 8.92 -24.27 17.61
N TYR A 415 7.76 -23.95 17.03
CA TYR A 415 6.66 -23.32 17.77
C TYR A 415 6.23 -24.21 18.94
N PHE A 416 5.90 -23.60 20.07
CA PHE A 416 5.28 -24.32 21.18
C PHE A 416 3.85 -24.73 20.81
N GLY A 417 3.39 -25.89 21.26
CA GLY A 417 2.04 -26.42 21.01
C GLY A 417 1.13 -26.25 22.23
N ILE A 418 -0.18 -26.27 22.00
CA ILE A 418 -1.20 -26.34 23.05
C ILE A 418 -2.23 -27.39 22.62
N TYR A 419 -2.42 -28.44 23.39
CA TYR A 419 -3.43 -29.47 23.08
C TYR A 419 -4.05 -30.10 24.35
N PRO A 420 -5.33 -30.50 24.33
CA PRO A 420 -6.31 -30.16 23.30
C PRO A 420 -6.60 -28.66 23.27
N ASN A 421 -6.98 -28.13 22.11
CA ASN A 421 -7.42 -26.76 21.93
C ASN A 421 -8.44 -26.74 20.78
N PRO A 422 -9.76 -26.60 21.05
CA PRO A 422 -10.36 -26.19 22.32
C PRO A 422 -10.14 -27.17 23.50
N SER A 423 -10.17 -26.66 24.73
CA SER A 423 -9.96 -27.38 25.98
C SER A 423 -11.14 -27.17 26.94
N ASN A 424 -11.42 -28.13 27.80
CA ASN A 424 -12.39 -28.03 28.90
C ASN A 424 -11.75 -27.57 30.23
N GLY A 425 -10.58 -26.91 30.18
CA GLY A 425 -9.81 -26.47 31.36
C GLY A 425 -8.56 -27.31 31.64
N THR A 426 -8.39 -28.46 30.98
CA THR A 426 -7.14 -29.23 31.00
C THR A 426 -6.47 -29.23 29.62
N PHE A 427 -5.21 -28.79 29.54
CA PHE A 427 -4.43 -28.74 28.30
C PHE A 427 -2.93 -28.88 28.57
N THR A 428 -2.16 -29.23 27.55
CA THR A 428 -0.71 -29.40 27.61
C THR A 428 -0.02 -28.40 26.70
N ILE A 429 0.94 -27.65 27.25
CA ILE A 429 1.86 -26.82 26.48
C ILE A 429 3.06 -27.69 26.08
N THR A 430 3.42 -27.76 24.80
CA THR A 430 4.52 -28.62 24.30
C THR A 430 5.60 -27.79 23.61
N ASN A 431 6.81 -28.34 23.46
CA ASN A 431 7.99 -27.67 22.90
C ASN A 431 8.36 -26.39 23.66
N VAL A 432 8.30 -26.43 25.00
CA VAL A 432 8.69 -25.33 25.88
C VAL A 432 10.21 -25.38 26.10
N PRO A 433 10.98 -24.32 25.77
CA PRO A 433 12.40 -24.28 26.08
C PRO A 433 12.64 -24.21 27.59
N THR A 434 13.67 -24.88 28.09
CA THR A 434 14.09 -24.82 29.49
C THR A 434 14.43 -23.38 29.90
N GLY A 435 14.01 -22.97 31.09
CA GLY A 435 14.21 -21.62 31.61
C GLY A 435 13.15 -20.59 31.19
N SER A 436 12.23 -20.96 30.29
CA SER A 436 11.14 -20.08 29.86
C SER A 436 10.17 -19.75 31.00
N GLU A 437 9.36 -18.70 30.80
CA GLU A 437 8.19 -18.40 31.62
C GLU A 437 6.95 -18.30 30.72
N PHE A 438 5.77 -18.61 31.24
CA PHE A 438 4.53 -18.43 30.49
C PHE A 438 3.44 -17.80 31.34
N PHE A 439 2.51 -17.11 30.68
CA PHE A 439 1.31 -16.61 31.32
C PHE A 439 0.12 -16.66 30.37
N ILE A 440 -1.07 -16.61 30.96
CA ILE A 440 -2.34 -16.68 30.24
C ILE A 440 -3.05 -15.34 30.46
N THR A 441 -3.43 -14.67 29.37
CA THR A 441 -4.22 -13.45 29.40
C THR A 441 -5.63 -13.70 28.86
N ASN A 442 -6.63 -13.05 29.44
CA ASN A 442 -7.97 -13.01 28.87
C ASN A 442 -8.06 -11.96 27.73
N ASN A 443 -9.22 -11.85 27.09
CA ASN A 443 -9.46 -10.89 26.01
C ASN A 443 -9.36 -9.40 26.42
N GLN A 444 -9.32 -9.09 27.71
CA GLN A 444 -9.11 -7.74 28.26
C GLN A 444 -7.64 -7.50 28.65
N GLY A 445 -6.74 -8.44 28.35
CA GLY A 445 -5.31 -8.35 28.69
C GLY A 445 -4.98 -8.63 30.17
N VAL A 446 -5.96 -9.08 30.96
CA VAL A 446 -5.75 -9.44 32.36
C VAL A 446 -5.04 -10.79 32.45
N LYS A 447 -3.91 -10.85 33.16
CA LYS A 447 -3.19 -12.10 33.44
C LYS A 447 -4.00 -12.95 34.42
N VAL A 448 -4.54 -14.05 33.93
CA VAL A 448 -5.34 -15.01 34.72
C VAL A 448 -4.50 -16.16 35.27
N PHE A 449 -3.31 -16.38 34.73
CA PHE A 449 -2.36 -17.40 35.21
C PHE A 449 -0.92 -17.03 34.82
N TYR A 450 0.08 -17.42 35.60
CA TYR A 450 1.49 -17.28 35.26
C TYR A 450 2.36 -18.36 35.93
N GLU A 451 3.43 -18.78 35.26
CA GLU A 451 4.43 -19.72 35.78
C GLU A 451 5.83 -19.36 35.25
N LYS A 452 6.89 -19.60 36.04
CA LYS A 452 8.27 -19.20 35.70
C LYS A 452 9.26 -20.35 35.82
N ARG A 453 10.41 -20.20 35.15
CA ARG A 453 11.58 -21.10 35.25
C ARG A 453 11.25 -22.55 34.91
N LEU A 454 10.53 -22.72 33.80
CA LEU A 454 10.02 -24.01 33.33
C LEU A 454 11.19 -24.96 33.02
N GLN A 455 11.19 -26.15 33.63
CA GLN A 455 12.25 -27.15 33.43
C GLN A 455 11.87 -28.23 32.43
N GLU A 456 10.58 -28.37 32.13
CA GLU A 456 10.04 -29.43 31.30
C GLU A 456 9.64 -28.92 29.91
N SER A 457 9.89 -29.74 28.88
CA SER A 457 9.50 -29.42 27.50
C SER A 457 7.99 -29.58 27.23
N LYS A 458 7.26 -30.15 28.19
CA LYS A 458 5.82 -30.33 28.18
C LYS A 458 5.28 -29.94 29.55
N ILE A 459 4.20 -29.17 29.59
CA ILE A 459 3.59 -28.69 30.83
C ILE A 459 2.12 -29.04 30.79
N LEU A 460 1.68 -29.90 31.70
CA LEU A 460 0.27 -30.19 31.91
C LEU A 460 -0.36 -29.08 32.76
N CYS A 461 -1.34 -28.40 32.19
CA CYS A 461 -2.11 -27.35 32.82
C CYS A 461 -3.51 -27.87 33.14
N ASN A 462 -3.92 -27.79 34.40
CA ASN A 462 -5.31 -27.97 34.83
C ASN A 462 -5.74 -26.68 35.55
N ILE A 463 -6.22 -25.71 34.78
CA ILE A 463 -6.47 -24.35 35.25
C ILE A 463 -7.95 -24.05 35.10
N LYS A 464 -8.58 -23.62 36.20
CA LYS A 464 -10.00 -23.27 36.21
C LYS A 464 -10.22 -21.92 35.53
N LEU A 465 -10.47 -21.94 34.23
CA LEU A 465 -10.79 -20.78 33.40
C LEU A 465 -12.28 -20.82 33.02
N SER A 466 -12.93 -19.65 33.00
CA SER A 466 -14.29 -19.54 32.46
C SER A 466 -14.27 -19.80 30.94
N PRO A 467 -15.36 -20.33 30.34
CA PRO A 467 -15.46 -20.47 28.90
C PRO A 467 -15.17 -19.14 28.18
N GLY A 468 -14.30 -19.18 27.17
CA GLY A 468 -13.81 -17.98 26.51
C GLY A 468 -12.49 -18.17 25.77
N ILE A 469 -12.01 -17.08 25.19
CA ILE A 469 -10.74 -17.02 24.46
C ILE A 469 -9.67 -16.41 25.37
N TYR A 470 -8.52 -17.09 25.40
CA TYR A 470 -7.34 -16.67 26.12
C TYR A 470 -6.11 -16.70 25.21
N TRP A 471 -5.06 -16.01 25.63
CA TRP A 471 -3.76 -16.04 24.99
C TRP A 471 -2.73 -16.60 25.94
N VAL A 472 -2.03 -17.66 25.51
CA VAL A 472 -0.87 -18.20 26.22
C VAL A 472 0.36 -17.55 25.63
N GLU A 473 1.06 -16.77 26.44
CA GLU A 473 2.30 -16.10 26.09
C GLU A 473 3.47 -16.85 26.73
N LEU A 474 4.37 -17.36 25.90
CA LEU A 474 5.61 -18.02 26.30
C LEU A 474 6.78 -17.06 26.08
N ILE A 475 7.41 -16.60 27.15
CA ILE A 475 8.62 -15.78 27.12
C ILE A 475 9.83 -16.70 27.27
N THR A 476 10.74 -16.59 26.31
CA THR A 476 12.05 -17.25 26.30
C THR A 476 13.15 -16.18 26.39
N GLU A 477 14.40 -16.57 26.61
CA GLU A 477 15.54 -15.62 26.59
C GLU A 477 15.68 -14.87 25.24
N GLN A 478 15.17 -15.45 24.15
CA GLN A 478 15.36 -14.94 22.80
C GLN A 478 14.14 -14.17 22.26
N ASN A 479 12.93 -14.55 22.67
CA ASN A 479 11.68 -13.98 22.16
C ASN A 479 10.47 -14.32 23.03
N THR A 480 9.38 -13.58 22.82
CA THR A 480 8.03 -13.89 23.30
C THR A 480 7.21 -14.48 22.17
N ARG A 481 6.46 -15.55 22.44
CA ARG A 481 5.57 -16.22 21.49
C ARG A 481 4.17 -16.34 22.08
N VAL A 482 3.15 -16.20 21.24
CA VAL A 482 1.74 -16.20 21.70
C VAL A 482 0.93 -17.24 20.94
N LYS A 483 0.05 -17.97 21.65
CA LYS A 483 -0.95 -18.86 21.04
C LYS A 483 -2.33 -18.70 21.66
N LYS A 484 -3.36 -18.86 20.83
CA LYS A 484 -4.76 -18.89 21.26
C LYS A 484 -5.03 -20.13 22.10
N LEU A 485 -5.79 -19.98 23.17
CA LEU A 485 -6.41 -21.06 23.93
C LEU A 485 -7.91 -20.81 23.99
N CYS A 486 -8.70 -21.76 23.50
CA CYS A 486 -10.15 -21.73 23.58
C CYS A 486 -10.61 -22.64 24.72
N ILE A 487 -11.32 -22.08 25.71
CA ILE A 487 -11.93 -22.84 26.79
C ILE A 487 -13.42 -23.00 26.52
N THR A 488 -13.88 -24.24 26.47
CA THR A 488 -15.29 -24.62 26.33
C THR A 488 -15.85 -25.11 27.64
N GLN A 489 -17.19 -25.17 27.74
CA GLN A 489 -17.89 -25.76 28.90
C GLN A 489 -17.51 -27.22 29.12
#